data_AF-A0A3N5TK39-F1
#
_entry.id   AF-A0A3N5TK39-F1
#
_cell.length_a   1.000
_cell.length_b   1.000
_cell.length_c   1.000
_cell.angle_alpha   90.00
_cell.angle_beta   90.00
_cell.angle_gamma   90.00
#
_symmetry.space_group_name_H-M   'P 1'
#
loop_
_entity.id
_entity.type
_entity.pdbx_description
1 polymer ?
#
loop_
_entity_poly.entity_id
_entity_poly.type
_entity_poly.pdbx_seq_one_letter_code
_entity_poly.pdbx_strand_id
1 'polypeptide(L)' 'MKVLVEKKERICTVIINRPEKRNAVDRETAGELVAAFEEFEKDD' A
#
# COMPACT_ATOMS: atom_id res chain seq x y z
N MET A 1 3.32 8.32 -5.65
CA MET A 1 2.99 7.17 -4.78
C MET A 1 1.81 7.55 -3.92
N LYS A 2 0.66 6.94 -4.21
CA LYS A 2 -0.58 7.09 -3.44
C LYS A 2 -0.67 6.04 -2.33
N VAL A 3 0.18 5.02 -2.38
CA VAL A 3 0.36 3.99 -1.35
C VAL A 3 1.82 3.99 -0.90
N LEU A 4 2.04 3.85 0.41
CA LEU A 4 3.34 3.67 1.03
C LEU A 4 3.33 2.32 1.77
N VAL A 5 4.48 1.65 1.82
CA VAL A 5 4.66 0.39 2.54
C VAL A 5 5.77 0.57 3.56
N GLU A 6 5.46 0.33 4.84
CA GLU A 6 6.45 0.28 5.92
C GLU A 6 6.54 -1.15 6.46
N LYS A 7 7.74 -1.72 6.50
CA LYS A 7 8.01 -3.01 7.15
C LYS A 7 8.72 -2.78 8.47
N LYS A 8 8.15 -3.27 9.57
CA LYS A 8 8.70 -3.18 10.93
C LYS A 8 8.59 -4.55 11.60
N GLU A 9 9.73 -5.17 11.86
CA GLU A 9 9.81 -6.54 12.38
C GLU A 9 8.96 -7.52 11.56
N ARG A 10 7.89 -8.07 12.13
CA ARG A 10 6.95 -9.00 11.48
C ARG A 10 5.64 -8.32 11.03
N ILE A 11 5.65 -6.99 10.93
CA ILE A 11 4.48 -6.19 10.59
C ILE A 11 4.74 -5.44 9.29
N CYS A 12 3.90 -5.67 8.29
CA CYS A 12 3.83 -4.87 7.07
C CYS A 12 2.65 -3.89 7.17
N THR A 13 2.93 -2.60 7.10
CA THR A 13 1.93 -1.52 7.17
C THR A 13 1.78 -0.88 5.79
N VAL A 14 0.59 -1.03 5.20
CA VAL A 14 0.25 -0.41 3.91
C VAL A 14 -0.59 0.84 4.16
N ILE A 15 -0.08 2.00 3.74
CA ILE A 15 -0.66 3.31 4.03
C ILE A 15 -1.14 3.95 2.74
N ILE A 16 -2.43 4.29 2.66
CA ILE A 16 -2.96 5.11 1.55
C ILE A 16 -2.62 6.57 1.85
N ASN A 17 -1.67 7.12 1.11
CA ASN A 17 -1.21 8.51 1.20
C ASN A 17 -1.88 9.39 0.13
N ARG A 18 -3.19 9.61 0.28
CA ARG A 18 -3.97 10.42 -0.65
C ARG A 18 -4.92 11.38 0.08
N PRO A 19 -4.40 12.26 0.95
CA PRO A 19 -5.21 13.09 1.83
C PRO A 19 -6.13 14.05 1.07
N GLU A 20 -5.71 14.52 -0.11
CA GLU A 20 -6.46 15.47 -0.94
C GLU A 20 -7.79 14.89 -1.45
N LYS A 21 -7.93 13.56 -1.46
CA LYS A 21 -9.20 12.87 -1.75
C LYS A 21 -9.68 12.01 -0.59
N ARG A 22 -9.31 12.34 0.64
CA ARG A 22 -9.68 11.58 1.85
C ARG A 22 -9.35 10.09 1.72
N ASN A 23 -8.21 9.78 1.11
CA ASN A 23 -7.73 8.42 0.86
C ASN A 23 -8.66 7.58 -0.04
N ALA A 24 -9.47 8.22 -0.89
CA ALA A 24 -10.29 7.51 -1.86
C ALA A 24 -9.43 6.67 -2.80
N VAL A 25 -9.80 5.40 -2.92
CA VAL A 25 -9.14 4.43 -3.81
C VAL A 25 -9.59 4.70 -5.25
N ASP A 26 -8.64 4.97 -6.14
CA ASP A 26 -8.85 4.95 -7.59
C ASP A 26 -8.14 3.75 -8.22
N ARG A 27 -8.24 3.60 -9.54
CA ARG A 27 -7.60 2.49 -10.27
C ARG A 27 -6.09 2.43 -10.06
N GLU A 28 -5.42 3.57 -9.95
CA GLU A 28 -3.97 3.64 -9.75
C GLU A 28 -3.61 3.23 -8.32
N THR A 29 -4.31 3.77 -7.32
CA THR A 29 -4.15 3.36 -5.92
C THR A 29 -4.42 1.86 -5.76
N ALA A 30 -5.45 1.32 -6.43
CA ALA A 30 -5.76 -0.10 -6.40
C ALA A 30 -4.61 -0.95 -6.99
N GLY A 31 -4.00 -0.50 -8.09
CA GLY A 31 -2.82 -1.17 -8.66
C GLY A 31 -1.62 -1.15 -7.71
N GLU A 32 -1.34 -0.01 -7.08
CA GLU A 32 -0.27 0.11 -6.08
C GLU A 32 -0.54 -0.77 -4.83
N LEU A 33 -1.80 -0.88 -4.39
CA LEU A 33 -2.19 -1.78 -3.29
C LEU A 33 -1.95 -3.25 -3.65
N VAL A 34 -2.33 -3.69 -4.86
CA VAL A 34 -2.08 -5.07 -5.32
C VAL A 34 -0.59 -5.38 -5.32
N ALA A 35 0.23 -4.48 -5.88
CA ALA A 35 1.68 -4.65 -5.89
C ALA A 35 2.26 -4.76 -4.46
N ALA A 36 1.78 -3.94 -3.53
CA ALA A 36 2.21 -3.99 -2.12
C ALA A 36 1.85 -5.33 -1.45
N PHE A 37 0.66 -5.87 -1.72
CA PHE A 37 0.26 -7.17 -1.19
C PHE A 37 1.02 -8.33 -1.82
N GLU A 38 1.25 -8.31 -3.14
CA GLU A 38 2.06 -9.33 -3.82
C GLU A 38 3.52 -9.33 -3.34
N GLU A 39 4.07 -8.17 -3.00
CA GLU A 39 5.41 -8.08 -2.42
C GLU A 39 5.43 -8.65 -1.00
N PHE A 40 4.39 -8.38 -0.20
CA PHE A 40 4.24 -8.96 1.14
C PHE A 40 4.09 -10.48 1.11
N GLU A 41 3.31 -11.05 0.18
CA GLU A 41 3.16 -12.50 0.06
C GLU A 41 4.45 -13.23 -0.35
N LYS A 42 5.39 -12.52 -0.97
CA LYS A 42 6.72 -13.05 -1.34
C LYS A 42 7.75 -12.89 -0.22
N ASP A 43 7.41 -12.19 0.86
CA ASP A 43 8.27 -11.97 2.02
C ASP A 43 8.04 -13.15 3.00
N ASP A 44 9.05 -14.03 3.13
CA ASP A 44 9.04 -15.29 3.94
C ASP A 44 8.88 -15.06 5.45
#